data_AF-A0A2E7JFB7-F1
#
_entry.id   AF-A0A2E7JFB7-F1
#
_cell.length_a   1.000
_cell.length_b   1.000
_cell.length_c   1.000
_cell.angle_alpha   90.00
_cell.angle_beta   90.00
_cell.angle_gamma   90.00
#
_symmetry.space_group_name_H-M   'P 1'
#
loop_
_entity.id
_entity.type
_entity.pdbx_description
1 polymer ?
#
loop_
_entity_poly.entity_id
_entity_poly.type
_entity_poly.pdbx_seq_one_letter_code
_entity_poly.pdbx_strand_id
1 'polypeptide(L)'
;MSEMDDLPTLEQDDQLAEPLRRVSYEAGMMLGLEATRDEQAYHRRRLTRHQYWLQGFGTLAGLNVTMTPETHPDANDDVSVRLHVSPGVAIDGLGREVMLHEAYCIDLKQWVEAQSEAHLLEGYDGGPEVLWLKVCIRHKDCAIARQPVLARKLNLNTDAVQPARTADSVQLELIPERLPPEDDRYHPWSSHEPVSDAMPPLSSIETQTLQAATATSPEAEAQLKMHARLLHALDGSGLSTTNLADELDAGARLLLARIRIETSQPGDPIINPMRIQINNLVRPFLTTPSQLAWLNRQSQNNN
;
A
#
# COMPACT_ATOMS: atom_id res chain seq x y z
N MET A 1 3.55 -8.66 -19.02
CA MET A 1 2.27 -8.06 -18.58
C MET A 1 2.54 -6.59 -18.42
N SER A 2 1.74 -5.74 -19.04
CA SER A 2 1.94 -4.29 -18.89
C SER A 2 1.66 -3.94 -17.43
N GLU A 3 2.41 -3.01 -16.86
CA GLU A 3 2.20 -2.51 -15.50
C GLU A 3 0.78 -1.97 -15.27
N MET A 4 0.02 -1.70 -16.34
CA MET A 4 -1.31 -1.06 -16.28
C MET A 4 -2.47 -1.95 -16.77
N ASP A 5 -2.29 -3.28 -16.86
CA ASP A 5 -3.37 -4.19 -17.27
C ASP A 5 -4.59 -4.13 -16.29
N ASP A 6 -4.39 -3.68 -15.05
CA ASP A 6 -5.41 -3.53 -14.00
C ASP A 6 -5.81 -2.06 -13.69
N LEU A 7 -5.37 -1.10 -14.51
CA LEU A 7 -5.69 0.32 -14.33
C LEU A 7 -7.20 0.60 -14.16
N PRO A 8 -8.13 0.00 -14.92
CA PRO A 8 -9.56 0.26 -14.73
C PRO A 8 -10.08 -0.11 -13.33
N THR A 9 -9.52 -1.16 -12.71
CA THR A 9 -9.87 -1.52 -11.33
C THR A 9 -9.28 -0.51 -10.35
N LEU A 10 -8.03 -0.08 -10.55
CA LEU A 10 -7.38 0.94 -9.73
C LEU A 10 -8.17 2.27 -9.76
N GLU A 11 -8.54 2.74 -10.95
CA GLU A 11 -9.36 3.95 -11.13
C GLU A 11 -10.72 3.83 -10.43
N GLN A 12 -11.35 2.66 -10.46
CA GLN A 12 -12.62 2.43 -9.79
C GLN A 12 -12.51 2.41 -8.25
N ASP A 13 -11.41 1.84 -7.74
CA ASP A 13 -11.19 1.71 -6.30
C ASP A 13 -10.72 3.04 -5.67
N ASP A 14 -10.03 3.91 -6.41
CA ASP A 14 -9.68 5.27 -5.98
C ASP A 14 -10.88 6.24 -5.99
N GLN A 15 -12.03 5.89 -6.57
CA GLN A 15 -13.26 6.68 -6.49
C GLN A 15 -13.92 6.58 -5.10
N LEU A 16 -13.22 7.07 -4.08
CA LEU A 16 -13.56 6.99 -2.66
C LEU A 16 -14.73 7.91 -2.29
N ALA A 17 -14.95 9.01 -3.02
CA ALA A 17 -16.06 9.95 -2.81
C ALA A 17 -17.35 9.55 -3.53
N GLU A 18 -17.30 8.70 -4.56
CA GLU A 18 -18.46 8.46 -5.42
C GLU A 18 -19.64 7.87 -4.60
N PRO A 19 -20.86 8.40 -4.69
CA PRO A 19 -22.00 7.80 -4.01
C PRO A 19 -22.26 6.36 -4.49
N LEU A 20 -22.15 5.39 -3.59
CA LEU A 20 -22.39 3.98 -3.91
C LEU A 20 -23.88 3.73 -4.12
N ARG A 21 -24.21 2.98 -5.19
CA ARG A 21 -25.57 2.54 -5.52
C ARG A 21 -25.59 1.03 -5.61
N ARG A 22 -26.70 0.43 -5.23
CA ARG A 22 -26.93 -1.01 -5.32
C ARG A 22 -28.09 -1.28 -6.27
N VAL A 23 -28.10 -2.45 -6.87
CA VAL A 23 -29.21 -2.90 -7.72
C VAL A 23 -30.48 -3.06 -6.86
N SER A 24 -31.60 -2.52 -7.33
CA SER A 24 -32.93 -2.78 -6.76
C SER A 24 -33.56 -3.93 -7.53
N TYR A 25 -33.52 -5.13 -6.96
CA TYR A 25 -34.12 -6.31 -7.58
C TYR A 25 -35.64 -6.28 -7.43
N GLU A 26 -36.34 -6.23 -8.56
CA GLU A 26 -37.81 -6.18 -8.63
C GLU A 26 -38.39 -7.39 -9.37
N ALA A 27 -39.63 -7.76 -9.03
CA ALA A 27 -40.33 -8.85 -9.70
C ALA A 27 -40.50 -8.57 -11.20
N GLY A 28 -40.12 -9.53 -12.03
CA GLY A 28 -40.18 -9.40 -13.50
C GLY A 28 -38.99 -8.66 -14.13
N MET A 29 -37.98 -8.27 -13.34
CA MET A 29 -36.75 -7.66 -13.86
C MET A 29 -35.94 -8.66 -14.70
N MET A 30 -35.51 -8.22 -15.88
CA MET A 30 -34.52 -8.94 -16.70
C MET A 30 -33.13 -8.77 -16.09
N LEU A 31 -32.47 -9.87 -15.74
CA LEU A 31 -31.12 -9.86 -15.17
C LEU A 31 -30.06 -9.83 -16.28
N GLY A 32 -29.46 -8.65 -16.46
CA GLY A 32 -28.31 -8.43 -17.33
C GLY A 32 -26.98 -8.60 -16.60
N LEU A 33 -25.90 -8.62 -17.37
CA LEU A 33 -24.53 -8.67 -16.85
C LEU A 33 -24.20 -7.42 -16.03
N GLU A 34 -24.75 -6.28 -16.42
CA GLU A 34 -24.61 -4.98 -15.75
C GLU A 34 -25.10 -5.07 -14.30
N ALA A 35 -26.29 -5.64 -14.06
CA ALA A 35 -26.84 -5.80 -12.71
C ALA A 35 -25.90 -6.64 -11.82
N THR A 36 -25.40 -7.76 -12.33
CA THR A 36 -24.49 -8.62 -11.54
C THR A 36 -23.13 -7.96 -11.27
N ARG A 37 -22.64 -7.12 -12.19
CA ARG A 37 -21.39 -6.36 -12.01
C ARG A 37 -21.57 -5.23 -11.02
N ASP A 38 -22.66 -4.49 -11.11
CA ASP A 38 -22.98 -3.39 -10.20
C ASP A 38 -23.18 -3.88 -8.77
N GLU A 39 -23.81 -5.05 -8.59
CA GLU A 39 -23.93 -5.70 -7.28
C GLU A 39 -22.55 -6.04 -6.69
N GLN A 40 -21.66 -6.68 -7.46
CA GLN A 40 -20.31 -7.01 -7.00
C GLN A 40 -19.50 -5.75 -6.67
N ALA A 41 -19.54 -4.75 -7.55
CA ALA A 41 -18.85 -3.48 -7.36
C ALA A 41 -19.34 -2.75 -6.10
N TYR A 42 -20.65 -2.76 -5.81
CA TYR A 42 -21.20 -2.16 -4.59
C TYR A 42 -20.58 -2.77 -3.33
N HIS A 43 -20.54 -4.09 -3.23
CA HIS A 43 -20.00 -4.78 -2.07
C HIS A 43 -18.50 -4.59 -1.91
N ARG A 44 -17.74 -4.75 -3.01
CA ARG A 44 -16.28 -4.55 -3.00
C ARG A 44 -15.93 -3.12 -2.59
N ARG A 45 -16.49 -2.13 -3.27
CA ARG A 45 -16.19 -0.70 -3.01
C ARG A 45 -16.65 -0.25 -1.63
N ARG A 46 -17.76 -0.78 -1.11
CA ARG A 46 -18.20 -0.49 0.27
C ARG A 46 -17.20 -1.02 1.30
N LEU A 47 -16.65 -2.21 1.09
CA LEU A 47 -15.63 -2.79 1.96
C LEU A 47 -14.31 -2.00 1.87
N THR A 48 -13.82 -1.76 0.66
CA THR A 48 -12.60 -0.97 0.40
C THR A 48 -12.69 0.42 1.04
N ARG A 49 -13.81 1.13 0.83
CA ARG A 49 -14.06 2.45 1.44
C ARG A 49 -14.06 2.39 2.97
N HIS A 50 -14.68 1.37 3.55
CA HIS A 50 -14.71 1.21 5.00
C HIS A 50 -13.29 0.99 5.57
N GLN A 51 -12.50 0.15 4.92
CA GLN A 51 -11.10 -0.10 5.30
C GLN A 51 -10.25 1.17 5.16
N TYR A 52 -10.32 1.84 4.01
CA TYR A 52 -9.61 3.09 3.75
C TYR A 52 -9.87 4.14 4.84
N TRP A 53 -11.13 4.47 5.11
CA TRP A 53 -11.45 5.57 6.01
C TRP A 53 -11.25 5.25 7.49
N LEU A 54 -11.47 4.00 7.91
CA LEU A 54 -11.45 3.65 9.35
C LEU A 54 -10.15 2.98 9.80
N GLN A 55 -9.49 2.24 8.91
CA GLN A 55 -8.25 1.54 9.23
C GLN A 55 -7.03 2.25 8.63
N GLY A 56 -7.20 2.89 7.47
CA GLY A 56 -6.09 3.39 6.67
C GLY A 56 -5.38 2.25 5.94
N PHE A 57 -4.08 2.39 5.76
CA PHE A 57 -3.22 1.39 5.11
C PHE A 57 -2.08 0.96 6.03
N GLY A 58 -1.59 -0.25 5.84
CA GLY A 58 -0.51 -0.79 6.65
C GLY A 58 -0.51 -2.30 6.77
N THR A 59 0.58 -2.83 7.31
CA THR A 59 0.71 -4.24 7.64
C THR A 59 0.01 -4.55 8.96
N LEU A 60 -0.82 -5.59 9.00
CA LEU A 60 -1.43 -6.09 10.23
C LEU A 60 -0.57 -7.20 10.87
N ALA A 61 -0.16 -8.19 10.07
CA ALA A 61 0.66 -9.30 10.54
C ALA A 61 1.42 -9.96 9.38
N GLY A 62 2.65 -10.43 9.63
CA GLY A 62 3.47 -11.13 8.63
C GLY A 62 4.15 -10.19 7.64
N LEU A 63 4.24 -10.61 6.37
CA LEU A 63 4.89 -9.87 5.28
C LEU A 63 6.34 -9.46 5.60
N ASN A 64 7.04 -10.31 6.35
CA ASN A 64 8.42 -10.06 6.74
C ASN A 64 9.35 -10.27 5.54
N VAL A 65 10.19 -9.28 5.26
CA VAL A 65 11.21 -9.36 4.20
C VAL A 65 12.51 -9.86 4.81
N THR A 66 12.97 -11.02 4.37
CA THR A 66 14.25 -11.61 4.76
C THR A 66 15.10 -11.90 3.54
N MET A 67 16.34 -12.33 3.78
CA MET A 67 17.33 -12.61 2.75
C MET A 67 17.89 -14.02 2.93
N THR A 68 18.25 -14.68 1.84
CA THR A 68 18.98 -15.95 1.86
C THR A 68 20.01 -16.00 0.73
N PRO A 69 21.29 -16.31 1.01
CA PRO A 69 21.89 -16.55 2.33
C PRO A 69 21.99 -15.26 3.17
N GLU A 70 22.06 -15.38 4.49
CA GLU A 70 22.19 -14.21 5.40
C GLU A 70 23.63 -13.71 5.56
N THR A 71 24.62 -14.56 5.27
CA THR A 71 26.04 -14.23 5.40
C THR A 71 26.86 -14.85 4.27
N HIS A 72 28.03 -14.28 4.00
CA HIS A 72 29.00 -14.82 3.07
C HIS A 72 30.43 -14.59 3.61
N PRO A 73 31.39 -15.53 3.42
CA PRO A 73 32.75 -15.38 3.94
C PRO A 73 33.53 -14.21 3.35
N ASP A 74 33.34 -13.92 2.07
CA ASP A 74 33.96 -12.78 1.36
C ASP A 74 32.88 -11.78 0.97
N ALA A 75 33.07 -10.51 1.34
CA ALA A 75 32.14 -9.42 1.03
C ALA A 75 32.31 -8.86 -0.39
N ASN A 76 33.35 -9.26 -1.12
CA ASN A 76 33.60 -8.83 -2.50
C ASN A 76 33.11 -9.83 -3.55
N ASP A 77 32.71 -11.02 -3.13
CA ASP A 77 32.12 -12.02 -4.02
C ASP A 77 30.71 -11.62 -4.41
N ASP A 78 30.41 -11.72 -5.71
CA ASP A 78 29.07 -11.51 -6.23
C ASP A 78 28.29 -12.84 -6.23
N VAL A 79 27.25 -12.93 -5.39
CA VAL A 79 26.53 -14.18 -5.09
C VAL A 79 25.03 -14.02 -5.31
N SER A 80 24.35 -15.12 -5.67
CA SER A 80 22.89 -15.12 -5.78
C SER A 80 22.27 -14.97 -4.39
N VAL A 81 21.62 -13.83 -4.19
CA VAL A 81 20.87 -13.48 -2.99
C VAL A 81 19.38 -13.47 -3.33
N ARG A 82 18.57 -14.17 -2.55
CA ARG A 82 17.12 -14.17 -2.68
C ARG A 82 16.49 -13.40 -1.55
N LEU A 83 15.64 -12.45 -1.91
CA LEU A 83 14.74 -11.78 -0.98
C LEU A 83 13.49 -12.64 -0.82
N HIS A 84 13.07 -12.87 0.41
CA HIS A 84 11.89 -13.67 0.76
C HIS A 84 10.87 -12.78 1.46
N VAL A 85 9.61 -12.83 1.02
CA VAL A 85 8.49 -12.19 1.71
C VAL A 85 7.61 -13.27 2.32
N SER A 86 7.50 -13.28 3.65
CA SER A 86 6.69 -14.29 4.36
C SER A 86 5.19 -14.05 4.14
N PRO A 87 4.35 -15.10 4.29
CA PRO A 87 2.90 -14.94 4.34
C PRO A 87 2.46 -13.86 5.35
N GLY A 88 1.31 -13.24 5.11
CA GLY A 88 0.79 -12.18 5.95
C GLY A 88 -0.44 -11.47 5.39
N VAL A 89 -0.96 -10.54 6.18
CA VAL A 89 -2.19 -9.78 5.91
C VAL A 89 -1.92 -8.30 6.11
N ALA A 90 -2.43 -7.49 5.18
CA ALA A 90 -2.32 -6.04 5.20
C ALA A 90 -3.50 -5.38 4.47
N ILE A 91 -3.57 -4.05 4.59
CA ILE A 91 -4.43 -3.21 3.78
C ILE A 91 -3.52 -2.30 2.95
N ASP A 92 -3.72 -2.30 1.63
CA ASP A 92 -2.95 -1.45 0.73
C ASP A 92 -3.41 0.00 0.77
N GLY A 93 -2.72 0.88 0.03
CA GLY A 93 -2.99 2.30 0.11
C GLY A 93 -4.40 2.69 -0.30
N LEU A 94 -5.07 1.93 -1.18
CA LEU A 94 -6.45 2.19 -1.61
C LEU A 94 -7.49 1.54 -0.69
N GLY A 95 -7.08 0.92 0.42
CA GLY A 95 -7.99 0.27 1.35
C GLY A 95 -8.37 -1.16 0.95
N ARG A 96 -7.63 -1.79 0.03
CA ARG A 96 -7.91 -3.14 -0.45
C ARG A 96 -7.16 -4.16 0.40
N GLU A 97 -7.78 -5.31 0.62
CA GLU A 97 -7.14 -6.38 1.38
C GLU A 97 -6.00 -7.01 0.58
N VAL A 98 -4.85 -7.15 1.23
CA VAL A 98 -3.67 -7.85 0.73
C VAL A 98 -3.45 -9.08 1.59
N MET A 99 -3.63 -10.26 1.00
CA MET A 99 -3.43 -11.52 1.69
C MET A 99 -2.42 -12.39 0.95
N LEU A 100 -1.22 -12.49 1.52
CA LEU A 100 -0.15 -13.33 1.00
C LEU A 100 -0.20 -14.69 1.70
N HIS A 101 -0.56 -15.73 0.97
CA HIS A 101 -0.79 -17.07 1.51
C HIS A 101 0.48 -17.92 1.60
N GLU A 102 1.43 -17.70 0.69
CA GLU A 102 2.68 -18.44 0.58
C GLU A 102 3.87 -17.48 0.49
N ALA A 103 5.08 -17.97 0.77
CA ALA A 103 6.26 -17.13 0.70
C ALA A 103 6.64 -16.87 -0.76
N TYR A 104 6.84 -15.60 -1.10
CA TYR A 104 7.34 -15.20 -2.42
C TYR A 104 8.84 -14.92 -2.33
N CYS A 105 9.55 -15.17 -3.43
CA CYS A 105 10.97 -14.86 -3.53
C CYS A 105 11.31 -14.06 -4.79
N ILE A 106 12.29 -13.16 -4.64
CA ILE A 106 12.89 -12.39 -5.73
C ILE A 106 14.38 -12.71 -5.72
N ASP A 107 14.91 -13.21 -6.84
CA ASP A 107 16.37 -13.29 -7.02
C ASP A 107 16.89 -11.88 -7.31
N LEU A 108 17.63 -11.31 -6.36
CA LEU A 108 18.03 -9.92 -6.39
C LEU A 108 19.01 -9.64 -7.53
N LYS A 109 19.91 -10.60 -7.81
CA LYS A 109 20.89 -10.46 -8.89
C LYS A 109 20.19 -10.45 -10.25
N GLN A 110 19.33 -11.43 -10.50
CA GLN A 110 18.56 -11.48 -11.75
C GLN A 110 17.67 -10.26 -11.93
N TRP A 111 17.09 -9.76 -10.84
CA TRP A 111 16.27 -8.56 -10.89
C TRP A 111 17.10 -7.33 -11.27
N VAL A 112 18.27 -7.11 -10.65
CA VAL A 112 19.17 -5.98 -10.98
C VAL A 112 19.66 -6.07 -12.43
N GLU A 113 20.10 -7.25 -12.87
CA GLU A 113 20.57 -7.48 -14.25
C GLU A 113 19.47 -7.21 -15.30
N ALA A 114 18.19 -7.34 -14.93
CA ALA A 114 17.06 -7.05 -15.80
C ALA A 114 16.69 -5.56 -15.85
N GLN A 115 17.24 -4.72 -14.96
CA GLN A 115 16.93 -3.29 -14.93
C GLN A 115 17.81 -2.49 -15.88
N SER A 116 17.28 -1.36 -16.33
CA SER A 116 18.10 -0.35 -17.02
C SER A 116 18.93 0.45 -16.01
N GLU A 117 20.12 0.90 -16.41
CA GLU A 117 20.96 1.78 -15.58
C GLU A 117 20.20 3.04 -15.17
N ALA A 118 19.44 3.64 -16.09
CA ALA A 118 18.61 4.82 -15.83
C ALA A 118 17.59 4.60 -14.70
N HIS A 119 16.97 3.42 -14.65
CA HIS A 119 16.02 3.08 -13.60
C HIS A 119 16.72 2.86 -12.25
N LEU A 120 17.87 2.16 -12.24
CA LEU A 120 18.64 1.97 -11.01
C LEU A 120 19.13 3.30 -10.42
N LEU A 121 19.48 4.28 -11.27
CA LEU A 121 19.90 5.62 -10.86
C LEU A 121 18.88 6.36 -9.97
N GLU A 122 17.58 6.04 -10.08
CA GLU A 122 16.52 6.61 -9.23
C GLU A 122 16.70 6.24 -7.74
N GLY A 123 17.39 5.13 -7.45
CA GLY A 123 17.68 4.66 -6.09
C GLY A 123 18.98 5.18 -5.48
N TYR A 124 19.84 5.90 -6.21
CA TYR A 124 21.15 6.34 -5.70
C TYR A 124 21.07 7.70 -5.00
N ASP A 125 21.55 7.79 -3.76
CA ASP A 125 21.54 9.02 -2.96
C ASP A 125 22.74 9.95 -3.24
N GLY A 126 22.83 10.43 -4.48
CA GLY A 126 23.73 11.53 -4.88
C GLY A 126 25.19 11.15 -5.03
N GLY A 127 25.59 10.01 -4.49
CA GLY A 127 26.86 9.32 -4.75
C GLY A 127 26.65 7.88 -5.26
N PRO A 128 27.70 7.25 -5.81
CA PRO A 128 27.65 5.90 -6.37
C PRO A 128 27.78 4.79 -5.31
N GLU A 129 27.72 5.12 -4.02
CA GLU A 129 28.14 4.23 -2.93
C GLU A 129 26.99 3.42 -2.31
N VAL A 130 25.75 3.87 -2.49
CA VAL A 130 24.58 3.24 -1.89
C VAL A 130 23.41 3.26 -2.87
N LEU A 131 22.88 2.08 -3.16
CA LEU A 131 21.64 1.87 -3.88
C LEU A 131 20.52 1.56 -2.87
N TRP A 132 19.47 2.37 -2.88
CA TRP A 132 18.26 2.16 -2.11
C TRP A 132 17.16 1.54 -2.98
N LEU A 133 16.57 0.46 -2.47
CA LEU A 133 15.41 -0.19 -3.05
C LEU A 133 14.28 -0.23 -2.01
N LYS A 134 13.03 -0.12 -2.45
CA LYS A 134 11.86 -0.42 -1.65
C LYS A 134 11.19 -1.70 -2.15
N VAL A 135 10.76 -2.53 -1.20
CA VAL A 135 9.88 -3.68 -1.46
C VAL A 135 8.46 -3.22 -1.19
N CYS A 136 7.60 -3.31 -2.19
CA CYS A 136 6.21 -2.90 -2.12
C CYS A 136 5.28 -4.06 -2.44
N ILE A 137 4.09 -4.05 -1.84
CA ILE A 137 3.00 -4.97 -2.18
C ILE A 137 1.71 -4.19 -2.40
N ARG A 138 0.87 -4.64 -3.33
CA ARG A 138 -0.49 -4.13 -3.49
C ARG A 138 -1.44 -5.24 -3.91
N HIS A 139 -2.74 -5.01 -3.74
CA HIS A 139 -3.76 -5.88 -4.31
C HIS A 139 -3.72 -5.82 -5.85
N LYS A 140 -4.00 -6.96 -6.50
CA LYS A 140 -4.16 -7.07 -7.94
C LYS A 140 -5.19 -8.13 -8.30
N ASP A 141 -6.14 -7.77 -9.15
CA ASP A 141 -7.07 -8.70 -9.77
C ASP A 141 -6.30 -9.67 -10.70
N CYS A 142 -6.50 -10.97 -10.53
CA CYS A 142 -5.94 -11.99 -11.41
C CYS A 142 -7.05 -12.76 -12.14
N ALA A 143 -7.07 -12.65 -13.46
CA ALA A 143 -7.98 -13.39 -14.31
C ALA A 143 -7.61 -14.89 -14.34
N ILE A 144 -8.51 -15.75 -13.84
CA ILE A 144 -8.29 -17.20 -13.78
C ILE A 144 -9.42 -17.98 -14.48
N ALA A 145 -9.17 -19.29 -14.65
CA ALA A 145 -10.13 -20.25 -15.21
C ALA A 145 -10.69 -19.82 -16.57
N ARG A 146 -9.90 -19.95 -17.63
CA ARG A 146 -10.35 -19.65 -19.00
C ARG A 146 -11.57 -20.52 -19.38
N GLN A 147 -12.63 -19.89 -19.87
CA GLN A 147 -13.85 -20.53 -20.36
C GLN A 147 -14.20 -20.08 -21.78
N PRO A 148 -14.76 -20.95 -22.61
CA PRO A 148 -15.20 -20.55 -23.94
C PRO A 148 -16.39 -19.57 -23.84
N VAL A 149 -16.40 -18.56 -24.69
CA VAL A 149 -17.49 -17.60 -24.85
C VAL A 149 -17.85 -17.44 -26.32
N LEU A 150 -19.06 -16.96 -26.60
CA LEU A 150 -19.43 -16.61 -27.97
C LEU A 150 -18.60 -15.41 -28.44
N ALA A 151 -17.95 -15.56 -29.60
CA ALA A 151 -17.16 -14.50 -30.21
C ALA A 151 -18.04 -13.28 -30.49
N ARG A 152 -17.74 -12.15 -29.85
CA ARG A 152 -18.53 -10.91 -29.96
C ARG A 152 -18.03 -9.97 -31.07
N LYS A 153 -16.80 -10.13 -31.57
CA LYS A 153 -16.21 -9.26 -32.59
C LYS A 153 -16.07 -9.98 -33.91
N LEU A 154 -16.55 -9.34 -34.98
CA LEU A 154 -16.40 -9.80 -36.37
C LEU A 154 -14.91 -9.71 -36.74
N ASN A 155 -14.25 -10.84 -36.99
CA ASN A 155 -12.96 -10.95 -37.70
C ASN A 155 -11.64 -10.67 -36.95
N LEU A 156 -11.31 -11.41 -35.89
CA LEU A 156 -9.91 -11.69 -35.51
C LEU A 156 -9.82 -13.11 -34.93
N ASN A 157 -8.76 -13.85 -35.29
CA ASN A 157 -8.47 -15.24 -34.90
C ASN A 157 -9.04 -15.61 -33.52
N THR A 158 -10.07 -16.46 -33.52
CA THR A 158 -10.87 -16.84 -32.37
C THR A 158 -10.11 -17.74 -31.40
N ASP A 159 -9.39 -17.15 -30.45
CA ASP A 159 -9.28 -17.72 -29.10
C ASP A 159 -10.48 -17.17 -28.31
N ALA A 160 -11.65 -17.77 -28.53
CA ALA A 160 -12.92 -17.33 -27.93
C ALA A 160 -13.01 -17.78 -26.47
N VAL A 161 -11.97 -17.51 -25.69
CA VAL A 161 -11.90 -17.78 -24.25
C VAL A 161 -11.82 -16.48 -23.49
N GLN A 162 -12.59 -16.41 -22.41
CA GLN A 162 -12.54 -15.32 -21.45
C GLN A 162 -12.31 -15.89 -20.05
N PRO A 163 -11.83 -15.08 -19.10
CA PRO A 163 -11.77 -15.50 -17.71
C PRO A 163 -13.16 -15.87 -17.19
N ALA A 164 -13.27 -16.98 -16.46
CA ALA A 164 -14.49 -17.36 -15.76
C ALA A 164 -14.57 -16.74 -14.37
N ARG A 165 -13.41 -16.39 -13.78
CA ARG A 165 -13.33 -15.82 -12.44
C ARG A 165 -12.20 -14.79 -12.39
N THR A 166 -12.36 -13.83 -11.50
CA THR A 166 -11.29 -12.96 -11.03
C THR A 166 -10.93 -13.42 -9.62
N ALA A 167 -9.65 -13.71 -9.39
CA ALA A 167 -9.11 -14.07 -8.09
C ALA A 167 -8.40 -12.87 -7.48
N ASP A 168 -8.55 -12.70 -6.17
CA ASP A 168 -7.76 -11.75 -5.41
C ASP A 168 -6.31 -12.24 -5.39
N SER A 169 -5.40 -11.41 -5.89
CA SER A 169 -3.97 -11.67 -5.91
C SER A 169 -3.22 -10.46 -5.40
N VAL A 170 -1.90 -10.57 -5.33
CA VAL A 170 -1.01 -9.47 -4.98
C VAL A 170 -0.03 -9.20 -6.12
N GLN A 171 0.45 -7.96 -6.19
CA GLN A 171 1.61 -7.57 -6.96
C GLN A 171 2.72 -7.19 -5.98
N LEU A 172 3.82 -7.94 -6.02
CA LEU A 172 5.04 -7.66 -5.26
C LEU A 172 6.05 -7.00 -6.19
N GLU A 173 6.58 -5.87 -5.76
CA GLU A 173 7.48 -5.05 -6.58
C GLU A 173 8.74 -4.68 -5.78
N LEU A 174 9.85 -4.64 -6.49
CA LEU A 174 11.10 -4.07 -6.02
C LEU A 174 11.35 -2.83 -6.88
N ILE A 175 11.49 -1.67 -6.25
CA ILE A 175 11.56 -0.37 -6.95
C ILE A 175 12.78 0.39 -6.42
N PRO A 176 13.69 0.87 -7.27
CA PRO A 176 14.72 1.83 -6.89
C PRO A 176 14.07 3.11 -6.40
N GLU A 177 14.38 3.53 -5.18
CA GLU A 177 13.84 4.77 -4.62
C GLU A 177 14.87 5.38 -3.68
N ARG A 178 15.27 6.63 -3.93
CA ARG A 178 16.01 7.42 -2.95
C ARG A 178 15.26 7.51 -1.63
N LEU A 179 16.00 7.51 -0.53
CA LEU A 179 15.40 7.70 0.79
C LEU A 179 14.60 9.03 0.79
N PRO A 180 13.26 8.99 0.91
CA PRO A 180 12.48 10.20 0.96
C PRO A 180 12.79 10.95 2.25
N PRO A 181 12.56 12.29 2.28
CA PRO A 181 12.67 13.05 3.52
C PRO A 181 11.76 12.43 4.59
N GLU A 182 12.21 12.46 5.85
CA GLU A 182 11.38 12.02 6.98
C GLU A 182 10.16 12.94 7.09
N ASP A 183 8.97 12.32 7.08
CA ASP A 183 7.69 12.98 7.32
C ASP A 183 6.93 12.18 8.36
N ASP A 184 6.98 12.66 9.61
CA ASP A 184 6.36 11.99 10.76
C ASP A 184 4.89 12.41 10.96
N ARG A 185 4.32 13.18 10.02
CA ARG A 185 2.93 13.60 10.10
C ARG A 185 2.00 12.38 10.02
N TYR A 186 0.87 12.48 10.71
CA TYR A 186 -0.13 11.43 10.68
C TYR A 186 -0.78 11.32 9.29
N HIS A 187 -0.48 10.24 8.57
CA HIS A 187 -0.94 9.99 7.20
C HIS A 187 -1.72 8.67 7.10
N PRO A 188 -3.00 8.63 7.53
CA PRO A 188 -3.80 7.40 7.50
C PRO A 188 -4.32 7.04 6.11
N TRP A 189 -4.36 7.99 5.17
CA TRP A 189 -5.06 7.87 3.89
C TRP A 189 -4.11 8.17 2.74
N SER A 190 -3.61 7.14 2.06
CA SER A 190 -2.52 7.27 1.07
C SER A 190 -2.82 8.30 -0.03
N SER A 191 -4.03 8.26 -0.60
CA SER A 191 -4.50 9.18 -1.63
C SER A 191 -4.83 10.61 -1.14
N HIS A 192 -4.77 10.90 0.16
CA HIS A 192 -4.99 12.24 0.72
C HIS A 192 -3.69 12.79 1.34
N GLU A 193 -3.63 14.10 1.56
CA GLU A 193 -2.47 14.70 2.21
C GLU A 193 -2.34 14.25 3.68
N PRO A 194 -1.11 14.14 4.22
CA PRO A 194 -0.90 13.95 5.66
C PRO A 194 -1.59 15.05 6.48
N VAL A 195 -2.16 14.66 7.62
CA VAL A 195 -2.83 15.60 8.53
C VAL A 195 -1.82 16.62 9.04
N SER A 196 -2.15 17.91 8.89
CA SER A 196 -1.31 19.01 9.34
C SER A 196 -1.13 19.01 10.87
N ASP A 197 0.11 19.23 11.32
CA ASP A 197 0.41 19.45 12.74
C ASP A 197 0.05 20.86 13.23
N ALA A 198 -0.16 21.81 12.30
CA ALA A 198 -0.62 23.14 12.67
C ALA A 198 -2.04 23.08 13.22
N MET A 199 -2.31 23.84 14.29
CA MET A 199 -3.68 23.96 14.78
C MET A 199 -4.51 24.79 13.80
N PRO A 200 -5.71 24.32 13.40
CA PRO A 200 -6.62 25.10 12.58
C PRO A 200 -7.17 26.30 13.37
N PRO A 201 -7.75 27.30 12.69
CA PRO A 201 -8.40 28.42 13.36
C PRO A 201 -9.59 27.91 14.18
N LEU A 202 -9.53 28.08 15.50
CA LEU A 202 -10.59 27.66 16.42
C LEU A 202 -11.53 28.84 16.72
N SER A 203 -12.83 28.55 16.84
CA SER A 203 -13.80 29.46 17.43
C SER A 203 -13.52 29.68 18.93
N SER A 204 -14.14 30.72 19.50
CA SER A 204 -14.01 31.00 20.93
C SER A 204 -14.50 29.85 21.82
N ILE A 205 -15.55 29.16 21.41
CA ILE A 205 -16.14 28.03 22.15
C ILE A 205 -15.23 26.80 22.07
N GLU A 206 -14.66 26.51 20.90
CA GLU A 206 -13.68 25.42 20.74
C GLU A 206 -12.41 25.70 21.55
N THR A 207 -11.95 26.95 21.57
CA THR A 207 -10.80 27.37 22.38
C THR A 207 -11.06 27.15 23.88
N GLN A 208 -12.26 27.51 24.37
CA GLN A 208 -12.64 27.27 25.76
C GLN A 208 -12.74 25.77 26.08
N THR A 209 -13.24 24.97 25.14
CA THR A 209 -13.34 23.51 25.28
C THR A 209 -11.97 22.87 25.39
N LEU A 210 -11.01 23.31 24.57
CA LEU A 210 -9.63 22.83 24.61
C LEU A 210 -8.95 23.21 25.94
N GLN A 211 -9.12 24.45 26.40
CA GLN A 211 -8.58 24.90 27.70
C GLN A 211 -9.13 24.10 28.89
N ALA A 212 -10.42 23.73 28.86
CA ALA A 212 -11.03 22.91 29.90
C ALA A 212 -10.44 21.48 29.91
N ALA A 213 -10.12 20.91 28.75
CA ALA A 213 -9.48 19.60 28.66
C ALA A 213 -8.03 19.61 29.17
N THR A 214 -7.27 20.67 28.87
CA THR A 214 -5.91 20.89 29.43
C THR A 214 -5.91 20.87 30.96
N ALA A 215 -6.97 21.40 31.59
CA ALA A 215 -7.11 21.37 33.04
C ALA A 215 -7.41 19.96 33.62
N THR A 216 -7.82 19.01 32.78
CA THR A 216 -8.18 17.64 33.18
C THR A 216 -6.98 16.70 33.07
N SER A 217 -6.39 16.57 31.88
CA SER A 217 -5.16 15.80 31.67
C SER A 217 -4.45 16.15 30.34
N PRO A 218 -3.14 15.90 30.22
CA PRO A 218 -2.40 16.09 28.97
C PRO A 218 -2.92 15.24 27.80
N GLU A 219 -3.41 14.03 28.08
CA GLU A 219 -3.93 13.10 27.07
C GLU A 219 -5.25 13.61 26.48
N ALA A 220 -6.13 14.16 27.31
CA ALA A 220 -7.38 14.77 26.86
C ALA A 220 -7.13 15.98 25.95
N GLU A 221 -6.12 16.79 26.28
CA GLU A 221 -5.69 17.90 25.41
C GLU A 221 -5.15 17.39 24.07
N ALA A 222 -4.25 16.40 24.08
CA ALA A 222 -3.69 15.84 22.86
C ALA A 222 -4.77 15.25 21.95
N GLN A 223 -5.75 14.54 22.54
CA GLN A 223 -6.88 13.98 21.81
C GLN A 223 -7.74 15.07 21.14
N LEU A 224 -8.09 16.14 21.86
CA LEU A 224 -8.89 17.23 21.26
C LEU A 224 -8.13 18.00 20.18
N LYS A 225 -6.81 18.22 20.35
CA LYS A 225 -5.99 18.81 19.28
C LYS A 225 -6.00 17.94 18.03
N MET A 226 -5.87 16.62 18.20
CA MET A 226 -5.96 15.68 17.09
C MET A 226 -7.33 15.73 16.40
N HIS A 227 -8.42 15.72 17.17
CA HIS A 227 -9.76 15.86 16.61
C HIS A 227 -9.95 17.17 15.85
N ALA A 228 -9.46 18.29 16.38
CA ALA A 228 -9.51 19.58 15.69
C ALA A 228 -8.78 19.52 14.34
N ARG A 229 -7.57 18.94 14.30
CA ARG A 229 -6.83 18.75 13.04
C ARG A 229 -7.60 17.86 12.06
N LEU A 230 -8.21 16.77 12.54
CA LEU A 230 -9.02 15.86 11.71
C LEU A 230 -10.28 16.52 11.12
N LEU A 231 -10.93 17.42 11.84
CA LEU A 231 -12.08 18.17 11.33
C LEU A 231 -11.73 19.00 10.09
N HIS A 232 -10.47 19.42 9.98
CA HIS A 232 -9.94 20.24 8.89
C HIS A 232 -9.05 19.46 7.92
N ALA A 233 -8.91 18.14 8.09
CA ALA A 233 -7.99 17.32 7.28
C ALA A 233 -8.37 17.24 5.80
N LEU A 234 -9.63 17.55 5.45
CA LEU A 234 -10.15 17.49 4.08
C LEU A 234 -10.49 18.87 3.50
N ASP A 235 -10.09 19.97 4.16
CA ASP A 235 -10.42 21.33 3.69
C ASP A 235 -9.74 21.66 2.35
N GLY A 236 -8.55 21.10 2.08
CA GLY A 236 -7.80 21.32 0.85
C GLY A 236 -8.19 20.37 -0.29
N SER A 237 -8.17 19.07 -0.02
CA SER A 237 -8.36 18.01 -1.03
C SER A 237 -9.81 17.53 -1.17
N GLY A 238 -10.67 17.78 -0.16
CA GLY A 238 -12.02 17.22 -0.11
C GLY A 238 -12.04 15.70 0.03
N LEU A 239 -13.18 15.09 -0.28
CA LEU A 239 -13.35 13.63 -0.24
C LEU A 239 -12.85 12.93 -1.50
N SER A 240 -12.76 13.67 -2.62
CA SER A 240 -12.48 13.11 -3.93
C SER A 240 -10.99 13.19 -4.21
N THR A 241 -10.42 12.08 -4.61
CA THR A 241 -9.04 12.00 -5.08
C THR A 241 -9.10 12.08 -6.60
N THR A 242 -8.30 12.96 -7.20
CA THR A 242 -8.13 13.04 -8.65
C THR A 242 -6.67 12.74 -8.96
N ASN A 243 -6.29 11.50 -8.67
CA ASN A 243 -4.94 11.02 -8.90
C ASN A 243 -4.74 10.71 -10.38
N LEU A 244 -3.58 11.08 -10.92
CA LEU A 244 -3.13 10.63 -12.24
C LEU A 244 -2.81 9.14 -12.20
N ALA A 245 -2.74 8.48 -13.36
CA ALA A 245 -2.49 7.02 -13.44
C ALA A 245 -1.24 6.57 -12.66
N ASP A 246 -0.14 7.31 -12.77
CA ASP A 246 1.11 6.99 -12.06
C ASP A 246 0.98 7.22 -10.54
N GLU A 247 0.19 8.22 -10.13
CA GLU A 247 -0.10 8.52 -8.73
C GLU A 247 -1.01 7.47 -8.11
N LEU A 248 -1.93 6.89 -8.88
CA LEU A 248 -2.80 5.80 -8.45
C LEU A 248 -2.00 4.55 -8.08
N ASP A 249 -1.07 4.16 -8.96
CA ASP A 249 -0.24 2.98 -8.74
C ASP A 249 0.75 3.20 -7.60
N ALA A 250 1.35 4.40 -7.50
CA ALA A 250 2.17 4.79 -6.35
C ALA A 250 1.38 4.81 -5.04
N GLY A 251 0.19 5.42 -5.03
CA GLY A 251 -0.69 5.53 -3.86
C GLY A 251 -1.23 4.17 -3.41
N ALA A 252 -1.44 3.23 -4.31
CA ALA A 252 -1.90 1.88 -3.98
C ALA A 252 -0.83 1.02 -3.27
N ARG A 253 0.46 1.30 -3.44
CA ARG A 253 1.55 0.49 -2.92
C ARG A 253 1.68 0.60 -1.40
N LEU A 254 1.75 -0.55 -0.74
CA LEU A 254 2.17 -0.65 0.66
C LEU A 254 3.67 -0.96 0.73
N LEU A 255 4.43 -0.11 1.40
CA LEU A 255 5.84 -0.37 1.73
C LEU A 255 5.94 -1.57 2.69
N LEU A 256 6.82 -2.53 2.39
CA LEU A 256 7.15 -3.66 3.26
C LEU A 256 8.52 -3.55 3.91
N ALA A 257 9.53 -3.15 3.12
CA ALA A 257 10.88 -2.95 3.62
C ALA A 257 11.66 -1.98 2.71
N ARG A 258 12.67 -1.33 3.29
CA ARG A 258 13.73 -0.66 2.55
C ARG A 258 14.99 -1.50 2.59
N ILE A 259 15.65 -1.60 1.45
CA ILE A 259 16.88 -2.36 1.25
C ILE A 259 17.97 -1.36 0.89
N ARG A 260 19.04 -1.38 1.67
CA ARG A 260 20.27 -0.64 1.40
C ARG A 260 21.29 -1.62 0.85
N ILE A 261 21.84 -1.33 -0.32
CA ILE A 261 22.91 -2.12 -0.94
C ILE A 261 24.14 -1.21 -1.07
N GLU A 262 25.26 -1.64 -0.48
CA GLU A 262 26.53 -0.94 -0.63
C GLU A 262 27.17 -1.25 -1.98
N THR A 263 27.47 -0.21 -2.75
CA THR A 263 27.92 -0.30 -4.13
C THR A 263 29.29 0.36 -4.27
N SER A 264 30.13 -0.20 -5.15
CA SER A 264 31.47 0.37 -5.43
C SER A 264 31.48 1.17 -6.73
N GLN A 265 30.54 0.88 -7.64
CA GLN A 265 30.30 1.62 -8.88
C GLN A 265 28.78 1.79 -9.07
N PRO A 266 28.33 2.93 -9.65
CA PRO A 266 26.93 3.09 -9.99
C PRO A 266 26.57 2.21 -11.19
N GLY A 267 25.38 1.61 -11.16
CA GLY A 267 24.86 0.76 -12.24
C GLY A 267 25.28 -0.71 -12.20
N ASP A 268 26.29 -1.08 -11.39
CA ASP A 268 26.75 -2.47 -11.23
C ASP A 268 27.01 -2.80 -9.75
N PRO A 269 25.94 -2.98 -8.95
CA PRO A 269 26.07 -3.29 -7.53
C PRO A 269 26.53 -4.75 -7.35
N ILE A 270 27.60 -4.96 -6.57
CA ILE A 270 27.99 -6.31 -6.12
C ILE A 270 26.91 -6.83 -5.18
N ILE A 271 26.22 -7.90 -5.57
CA ILE A 271 25.15 -8.49 -4.76
C ILE A 271 25.77 -9.46 -3.77
N ASN A 272 25.84 -9.04 -2.51
CA ASN A 272 26.40 -9.85 -1.43
C ASN A 272 25.63 -9.59 -0.13
N PRO A 273 25.27 -10.62 0.65
CA PRO A 273 24.53 -10.43 1.89
C PRO A 273 25.25 -9.54 2.91
N MET A 274 26.59 -9.49 2.89
CA MET A 274 27.38 -8.63 3.78
C MET A 274 27.27 -7.13 3.43
N ARG A 275 26.80 -6.81 2.22
CA ARG A 275 26.59 -5.44 1.72
C ARG A 275 25.12 -5.02 1.74
N ILE A 276 24.22 -5.91 2.14
CA ILE A 276 22.78 -5.70 2.09
C ILE A 276 22.24 -5.53 3.51
N GLN A 277 21.49 -4.46 3.72
CA GLN A 277 20.77 -4.22 4.97
C GLN A 277 19.28 -4.06 4.66
N ILE A 278 18.44 -4.76 5.42
CA ILE A 278 16.98 -4.75 5.26
C ILE A 278 16.36 -4.11 6.49
N ASN A 279 15.61 -3.02 6.28
CA ASN A 279 14.79 -2.41 7.33
C ASN A 279 13.32 -2.69 7.09
N ASN A 280 12.75 -3.58 7.91
CA ASN A 280 11.33 -3.94 7.91
C ASN A 280 10.46 -2.98 8.72
N LEU A 281 11.03 -2.12 9.57
CA LEU A 281 10.29 -1.31 10.54
C LEU A 281 9.88 0.07 10.03
N VAL A 282 10.37 0.47 8.86
CA VAL A 282 9.95 1.71 8.17
C VAL A 282 8.55 1.62 7.57
N ARG A 283 7.96 0.43 7.49
CA ARG A 283 6.62 0.24 6.93
C ARG A 283 5.54 0.76 7.90
N PRO A 284 4.40 1.24 7.36
CA PRO A 284 3.23 1.53 8.19
C PRO A 284 2.61 0.24 8.73
N PHE A 285 2.17 0.28 9.99
CA PHE A 285 1.46 -0.80 10.66
C PHE A 285 0.04 -0.38 11.01
N LEU A 286 -0.92 -1.26 10.76
CA LEU A 286 -2.27 -1.12 11.28
C LEU A 286 -2.27 -1.47 12.76
N THR A 287 -2.64 -0.51 13.61
CA THR A 287 -2.70 -0.71 15.05
C THR A 287 -4.14 -0.81 15.52
N THR A 288 -4.50 -1.97 16.07
CA THR A 288 -5.83 -2.26 16.59
C THR A 288 -6.02 -1.72 18.02
N PRO A 289 -7.25 -1.38 18.43
CA PRO A 289 -7.55 -0.98 19.81
C PRO A 289 -7.12 -2.04 20.85
N SER A 290 -7.19 -3.33 20.49
CA SER A 290 -6.71 -4.43 21.33
C SER A 290 -5.20 -4.41 21.56
N GLN A 291 -4.41 -4.05 20.54
CA GLN A 291 -2.95 -3.90 20.66
C GLN A 291 -2.60 -2.72 21.57
N LEU A 292 -3.25 -1.57 21.38
CA LEU A 292 -3.04 -0.39 22.24
C LEU A 292 -3.43 -0.68 23.70
N ALA A 293 -4.58 -1.32 23.93
CA ALA A 293 -5.01 -1.70 25.26
C ALA A 293 -4.04 -2.68 25.92
N TRP A 294 -3.43 -3.59 25.15
CA TRP A 294 -2.40 -4.49 25.64
C TRP A 294 -1.10 -3.74 25.99
N LEU A 295 -0.63 -2.83 25.13
CA LEU A 295 0.56 -2.00 25.38
C LEU A 295 0.40 -1.15 26.64
N ASN A 296 -0.78 -0.53 26.83
CA ASN A 296 -1.09 0.26 28.02
C ASN A 296 -1.06 -0.58 29.32
N ARG A 297 -1.44 -1.86 29.27
CA ARG A 297 -1.29 -2.76 30.43
C ARG A 297 0.17 -3.11 30.71
N GLN A 298 1.00 -3.27 29.67
CA GLN A 298 2.42 -3.55 29.85
C GLN A 298 3.18 -2.35 30.44
N SER A 299 2.87 -1.13 30.00
CA SER A 299 3.51 0.08 30.56
C SER A 299 3.17 0.27 32.04
N GLN A 300 1.96 -0.08 32.46
CA GLN A 300 1.55 -0.02 33.87
C GLN A 300 2.21 -1.07 34.75
N ASN A 301 2.52 -2.26 34.21
CA ASN A 301 3.19 -3.33 34.97
C ASN A 301 4.71 -3.10 35.12
N ASN A 302 5.30 -2.28 34.26
CA ASN A 302 6.73 -1.98 34.25
C ASN A 302 7.09 -0.72 35.07
N ASN A 303 6.11 -0.03 35.64
CA ASN A 303 6.25 1.11 36.56
C ASN A 303 5.91 0.69 38.00
#